data_AF-V9G5D9-F1
#
_entry.id   AF-V9G5D9-F1
#
_cell.length_a   1.000
_cell.length_b   1.000
_cell.length_c   1.000
_cell.angle_alpha   90.00
_cell.angle_beta   90.00
_cell.angle_gamma   90.00
#
_symmetry.space_group_name_H-M   'P 1'
#
loop_
_entity.id
_entity.type
_entity.pdbx_description
1 polymer ?
#
loop_
_entity_poly.entity_id
_entity_poly.type
_entity_poly.pdbx_seq_one_letter_code
_entity_poly.pdbx_strand_id
1 'polypeptide(L)'
;MSVFDMSATEASNPTVAVLIIISVILTSFGVYDKIAQWAGAGSAVPVTGFANSMCSAALEHRAEGLVLGVGASMFKLAGSVIVFGTVAAFIIGIIHAVLGLGGR
;
A
#
# COMPACT_ATOMS: atom_id res chain seq x y z
N MET A 1 9.14 -16.38 19.73
CA MET A 1 8.42 -15.39 18.89
C MET A 1 6.96 -15.52 19.29
N SER A 2 6.48 -14.66 20.18
CA SER A 2 5.87 -15.12 21.45
C SER A 2 4.38 -14.84 21.69
N VAL A 3 3.51 -14.82 20.67
CA VAL A 3 2.04 -14.71 20.92
C VAL A 3 1.22 -15.51 19.91
N PHE A 4 1.67 -15.56 18.65
CA PHE A 4 1.06 -16.36 17.61
C PHE A 4 2.16 -17.28 17.06
N ASP A 5 1.95 -18.60 17.07
CA ASP A 5 2.88 -19.60 16.52
C ASP A 5 2.95 -19.51 14.98
N MET A 6 3.43 -18.39 14.47
CA MET A 6 3.56 -18.09 13.04
C MET A 6 5.03 -18.14 12.61
N SER A 7 5.28 -18.71 11.44
CA SER A 7 6.58 -18.57 10.76
C SER A 7 6.82 -17.12 10.31
N ALA A 8 8.08 -16.76 10.03
CA ALA A 8 8.43 -15.41 9.57
C ALA A 8 7.70 -15.01 8.28
N THR A 9 7.44 -15.98 7.39
CA THR A 9 6.68 -15.76 6.15
C THR A 9 5.20 -15.49 6.44
N GLU A 10 4.60 -16.25 7.35
CA GLU A 10 3.20 -16.07 7.75
C GLU A 10 2.98 -14.76 8.51
N ALA A 11 3.96 -14.32 9.30
CA ALA A 11 3.92 -13.07 10.04
C ALA A 11 4.00 -11.81 9.15
N SER A 12 4.40 -11.95 7.87
CA SER A 12 4.52 -10.82 6.94
C SER A 12 3.18 -10.14 6.67
N ASN A 13 2.15 -10.92 6.34
CA ASN A 13 0.81 -10.41 6.03
C ASN A 13 0.17 -9.62 7.19
N PRO A 14 0.10 -10.14 8.44
CA PRO A 14 -0.47 -9.39 9.54
C PRO A 14 0.38 -8.16 9.90
N THR A 15 1.70 -8.21 9.73
CA THR A 15 2.58 -7.04 9.93
C THR A 15 2.19 -5.91 8.98
N VAL A 16 2.04 -6.21 7.68
CA VAL A 16 1.61 -5.24 6.67
C VAL A 16 0.23 -4.68 7.03
N ALA A 17 -0.72 -5.53 7.43
CA ALA A 17 -2.06 -5.09 7.80
C ALA A 17 -2.05 -4.11 9.00
N VAL A 18 -1.27 -4.40 10.04
CA VAL A 18 -1.14 -3.52 11.22
C VAL A 18 -0.50 -2.19 10.82
N LEU A 19 0.53 -2.19 9.98
CA LEU A 19 1.17 -0.97 9.49
C LEU A 19 0.20 -0.10 8.68
N ILE A 20 -0.64 -0.70 7.83
CA ILE A 20 -1.69 0.01 7.09
C ILE A 20 -2.68 0.65 8.07
N ILE A 21 -3.18 -0.09 9.06
CA ILE A 21 -4.14 0.42 10.04
C ILE A 21 -3.56 1.60 10.82
N ILE A 22 -2.35 1.46 11.34
CA ILE A 22 -1.67 2.54 12.08
C ILE A 22 -1.52 3.77 11.19
N SER A 23 -1.10 3.58 9.94
CA SER A 23 -0.96 4.68 8.98
C SER A 23 -2.29 5.40 8.75
N VAL A 24 -3.37 4.69 8.46
CA VAL A 24 -4.71 5.29 8.23
C VAL A 24 -5.21 6.05 9.46
N ILE A 25 -4.99 5.52 10.66
CA ILE A 25 -5.36 6.20 11.92
C ILE A 25 -4.56 7.49 12.08
N LEU A 26 -3.24 7.43 11.94
CA LEU A 26 -2.37 8.61 12.04
C LEU A 26 -2.67 9.66 10.96
N THR A 27 -3.06 9.22 9.77
CA THR A 27 -3.47 10.09 8.64
C THR A 27 -4.77 10.80 8.99
N SER A 28 -5.75 10.06 9.52
CA SER A 28 -7.05 10.61 9.93
C SER A 28 -6.92 11.65 11.04
N PHE A 29 -5.90 11.53 11.90
CA PHE A 29 -5.57 12.52 12.93
C PHE A 29 -4.66 13.67 12.44
N GLY A 30 -4.22 13.65 11.17
CA GLY A 30 -3.32 14.66 10.59
C GLY A 30 -1.89 14.63 11.18
N VAL A 31 -1.50 13.53 11.82
CA VAL A 31 -0.17 13.34 12.41
C VAL A 31 0.78 12.69 11.42
N TYR A 32 0.27 11.80 10.57
CA TYR A 32 1.09 11.06 9.60
C TYR A 32 1.81 12.03 8.64
N ASP A 33 1.12 13.04 8.11
CA ASP A 33 1.71 13.98 7.16
C ASP A 33 2.90 14.77 7.76
N LYS A 34 2.86 15.08 9.05
CA LYS A 34 3.96 15.75 9.76
C LYS A 34 5.17 14.83 9.92
N ILE A 35 4.92 13.56 10.25
CA ILE A 35 5.96 12.53 10.33
C ILE A 35 6.55 12.31 8.93
N ALA A 36 5.70 12.28 7.90
CA ALA A 36 6.12 12.03 6.53
C ALA A 36 6.98 13.17 5.97
N GLN A 37 6.64 14.43 6.27
CA GLN A 37 7.46 15.58 5.91
C GLN A 37 8.86 15.54 6.55
N TRP A 38 8.96 15.06 7.79
CA TRP A 38 10.26 14.92 8.48
C TRP A 38 11.05 13.69 8.00
N ALA A 39 10.38 12.55 7.81
CA ALA A 39 10.99 11.30 7.37
C ALA A 39 11.31 11.28 5.85
N GLY A 40 10.74 12.21 5.09
CA GLY A 40 10.94 12.34 3.65
C GLY A 40 10.43 11.13 2.85
N ALA A 41 11.05 10.90 1.69
CA ALA A 41 10.62 9.89 0.72
C ALA A 41 10.53 8.46 1.29
N GLY A 42 11.29 8.14 2.35
CA GLY A 42 11.27 6.84 3.01
C GLY A 42 9.94 6.50 3.68
N SER A 43 9.12 7.49 4.02
CA SER A 43 7.76 7.28 4.54
C SER A 43 6.68 7.18 3.45
N ALA A 44 6.96 7.75 2.27
CA ALA A 44 6.02 7.82 1.16
C ALA A 44 6.08 6.59 0.24
N VAL A 45 7.24 5.93 0.13
CA VAL A 45 7.48 4.78 -0.76
C VAL A 45 6.92 3.44 -0.23
N PRO A 46 6.97 3.12 1.09
CA PRO A 46 6.45 1.86 1.62
C PRO A 46 4.92 1.78 1.65
N VAL A 47 4.37 0.60 1.99
CA VAL A 47 2.91 0.32 2.06
C VAL A 47 2.14 1.31 2.96
N THR A 48 2.82 1.92 3.93
CA THR A 48 2.26 2.95 4.82
C THR A 48 2.05 4.28 4.06
N GLY A 49 2.95 4.69 3.19
CA GLY A 49 2.78 5.90 2.37
C GLY A 49 1.65 5.76 1.36
N PHE A 50 1.48 4.55 0.81
CA PHE A 50 0.30 4.23 0.00
C PHE A 50 -1.00 4.32 0.81
N ALA A 51 -1.03 3.77 2.03
CA ALA A 51 -2.18 3.85 2.92
C ALA A 51 -2.54 5.30 3.31
N ASN A 52 -1.54 6.13 3.61
CA ASN A 52 -1.72 7.57 3.83
C ASN A 52 -2.36 8.24 2.61
N SER A 53 -1.79 8.05 1.43
CA SER A 53 -2.29 8.67 0.19
C SER A 53 -3.74 8.27 -0.13
N MET A 54 -4.08 7.00 0.09
CA MET A 54 -5.46 6.51 -0.05
C MET A 54 -6.42 7.13 0.97
N CYS A 55 -6.00 7.23 2.23
CA CYS A 55 -6.79 7.82 3.30
C CYS A 55 -6.99 9.33 3.08
N SER A 56 -5.94 10.06 2.71
CA SER A 56 -6.01 11.49 2.38
C SER A 56 -6.94 11.74 1.20
N ALA A 57 -6.86 10.95 0.13
CA ALA A 57 -7.79 11.05 -1.01
C ALA A 57 -9.25 10.84 -0.59
N ALA A 58 -9.49 9.89 0.31
CA ALA A 58 -10.82 9.61 0.86
C ALA A 58 -11.36 10.76 1.74
N LEU A 59 -10.48 11.40 2.53
CA LEU A 59 -10.85 12.52 3.39
C LEU A 59 -11.13 13.79 2.59
N GLU A 60 -10.28 14.10 1.61
CA GLU A 60 -10.36 15.31 0.78
C GLU A 60 -11.61 15.29 -0.13
N HIS A 61 -11.89 14.16 -0.76
CA HIS A 61 -13.01 14.02 -1.71
C HIS A 61 -14.30 13.53 -1.02
N ARG A 62 -14.37 13.57 0.31
CA ARG A 62 -15.56 13.14 1.07
C ARG A 62 -16.79 13.99 0.72
N ALA A 63 -16.60 15.27 0.43
CA ALA A 63 -17.68 16.20 0.07
C ALA A 63 -18.34 15.86 -1.27
N GLU A 64 -17.64 15.15 -2.15
CA GLU A 64 -18.13 14.72 -3.47
C GLU A 64 -18.95 13.42 -3.41
N GLY A 65 -19.14 12.86 -2.21
CA GLY A 65 -19.91 11.64 -1.96
C GLY A 65 -19.09 10.36 -2.02
N LEU A 66 -19.70 9.24 -1.58
CA LEU A 66 -18.99 7.99 -1.35
C LEU A 66 -18.53 7.29 -2.64
N VAL A 67 -19.31 7.38 -3.71
CA VAL A 67 -19.03 6.65 -4.96
C VAL A 67 -18.20 7.50 -5.91
N LEU A 68 -18.71 8.68 -6.26
CA LEU A 68 -18.10 9.56 -7.26
C LEU A 68 -16.91 10.36 -6.73
N GLY A 69 -16.87 10.64 -5.42
CA GLY A 69 -15.76 11.31 -4.75
C GLY A 69 -14.75 10.31 -4.19
N VAL A 70 -15.09 9.75 -3.03
CA VAL A 70 -14.21 8.86 -2.26
C VAL A 70 -13.78 7.63 -3.08
N GLY A 71 -14.76 6.87 -3.59
CA GLY A 71 -14.50 5.65 -4.35
C GLY A 71 -13.70 5.91 -5.62
N ALA A 72 -14.10 6.88 -6.43
CA ALA A 72 -13.40 7.20 -7.67
C ALA A 72 -11.96 7.69 -7.44
N SER A 73 -11.73 8.58 -6.47
CA SER A 73 -10.39 9.11 -6.17
C SER A 73 -9.45 8.05 -5.60
N MET A 74 -9.95 7.21 -4.67
CA MET A 74 -9.18 6.06 -4.17
C MET A 74 -8.88 5.04 -5.30
N PHE A 75 -9.84 4.78 -6.19
CA PHE A 75 -9.65 3.83 -7.29
C PHE A 75 -8.68 4.35 -8.35
N LYS A 76 -8.64 5.65 -8.64
CA LYS A 76 -7.63 6.22 -9.55
C LYS A 76 -6.21 5.94 -9.05
N LEU A 77 -5.98 6.11 -7.75
CA LEU A 77 -4.69 5.85 -7.13
C LEU A 77 -4.36 4.34 -7.15
N ALA A 78 -5.26 3.50 -6.62
CA ALA A 78 -5.07 2.05 -6.56
C ALA A 78 -4.96 1.40 -7.96
N GLY A 79 -5.74 1.87 -8.92
CA GLY A 79 -5.78 1.37 -10.29
C GLY A 79 -4.43 1.50 -10.98
N SER A 80 -3.75 2.63 -10.83
CA SER A 80 -2.41 2.79 -11.41
C SER A 80 -1.40 1.79 -10.84
N VAL A 81 -1.41 1.59 -9.52
CA VAL A 81 -0.52 0.63 -8.83
C VAL A 81 -0.79 -0.80 -9.29
N ILE A 82 -2.06 -1.19 -9.41
CA ILE A 82 -2.45 -2.52 -9.89
C ILE A 82 -1.96 -2.73 -11.34
N VAL A 83 -2.20 -1.77 -12.23
CA VAL A 83 -1.78 -1.90 -13.64
C VAL A 83 -0.26 -2.05 -13.75
N PHE A 84 0.52 -1.16 -13.13
CA PHE A 84 1.98 -1.25 -13.21
C PHE A 84 2.52 -2.49 -12.49
N GLY A 85 1.96 -2.86 -11.34
CA GLY A 85 2.35 -4.04 -10.58
C GLY A 85 2.10 -5.33 -11.35
N THR A 86 0.90 -5.50 -11.92
CA THR A 86 0.54 -6.69 -12.71
C THR A 86 1.34 -6.77 -14.00
N VAL A 87 1.52 -5.66 -14.72
CA VAL A 87 2.32 -5.66 -15.96
C VAL A 87 3.78 -5.97 -15.68
N ALA A 88 4.37 -5.38 -14.64
CA ALA A 88 5.74 -5.69 -14.23
C ALA A 88 5.89 -7.17 -13.83
N ALA A 89 4.98 -7.69 -13.00
CA ALA A 89 4.97 -9.10 -12.59
C ALA A 89 4.83 -10.04 -13.80
N PHE A 90 4.00 -9.68 -14.79
CA PHE A 90 3.83 -10.45 -16.01
C PHE A 90 5.10 -10.48 -16.86
N ILE A 91 5.74 -9.34 -17.07
CA ILE A 91 7.01 -9.24 -17.83
C ILE A 91 8.10 -10.06 -17.13
N ILE A 92 8.27 -9.90 -15.82
CA ILE A 92 9.24 -10.68 -15.04
C ILE A 92 8.90 -12.18 -15.09
N GLY A 93 7.62 -12.54 -15.01
CA GLY A 93 7.16 -13.92 -15.16
C GLY A 93 7.52 -14.53 -16.52
N ILE A 94 7.37 -13.77 -17.62
CA ILE A 94 7.79 -14.20 -18.96
C ILE A 94 9.30 -14.37 -19.03
N ILE A 95 10.08 -13.40 -18.52
CA ILE A 95 11.55 -13.47 -18.51
C ILE A 95 11.99 -14.74 -17.76
N HIS A 96 11.40 -15.00 -16.60
CA HIS A 96 11.68 -16.18 -15.80
C HIS A 96 11.34 -17.48 -16.55
N ALA A 97 10.18 -17.52 -17.23
CA ALA A 97 9.74 -18.67 -18.02
C ALA A 97 10.64 -18.95 -19.23
N VAL A 98 11.10 -17.91 -19.94
CA VAL A 98 11.90 -18.04 -21.17
C VAL A 98 13.37 -18.32 -20.89
N LEU A 99 13.97 -17.65 -19.89
CA LEU A 99 15.38 -17.85 -19.55
C LEU A 99 15.64 -19.14 -18.78
N GLY A 100 14.59 -19.91 -18.46
CA GLY A 100 14.72 -21.15 -17.72
C GLY A 100 15.49 -20.93 -16.41
N LEU A 101 15.34 -19.75 -15.79
CA LEU A 101 15.80 -19.48 -14.44
C LEU A 101 14.94 -20.36 -13.52
N GLY A 102 15.16 -21.66 -13.56
CA GLY A 102 14.53 -22.65 -12.72
C GLY A 102 15.06 -22.46 -11.31
N GLY A 103 14.50 -21.48 -10.60
CA GLY A 103 14.51 -21.46 -9.16
C GLY A 103 13.68 -22.64 -8.68
N ARG A 104 14.36 -23.66 -8.19
CA ARG A 104 13.80 -24.63 -7.24
C ARG A 104 13.13 -23.92 -6.08
#